data_AF-A0A0C1KTL1-F1
#
_entry.id   AF-A0A0C1KTL1-F1
#
_cell.length_a   1.000
_cell.length_b   1.000
_cell.length_c   1.000
_cell.angle_alpha   90.00
_cell.angle_beta   90.00
_cell.angle_gamma   90.00
#
_symmetry.space_group_name_H-M   'P 1'
#
loop_
_entity.id
_entity.type
_entity.pdbx_description
1 polymer ?
#
loop_
_entity_poly.entity_id
_entity_poly.type
_entity_poly.pdbx_seq_one_letter_code
_entity_poly.pdbx_strand_id
1 'polypeptide(L)'
;MKKIEMDKISSKLGVFRFASIKEKIDKSFIRPLRTMIRTIQMGPDGTLSAWCEDEDFIIQNQQRPINILARFANKESGDFMVIEGHSRIAALAPGKGALLHIIPSNTNIFER
;
A
#
# COMPACT_ATOMS: atom_id res chain seq x y z
N MET A 1 -9.63 6.55 11.52
CA MET A 1 -10.51 5.52 10.93
C MET A 1 -11.35 4.92 12.05
N LYS A 2 -12.64 4.61 11.83
CA LYS A 2 -13.45 3.97 12.89
C LYS A 2 -13.04 2.49 13.03
N LYS A 3 -13.09 1.93 14.24
CA LYS A 3 -12.69 0.53 14.50
C LYS A 3 -13.38 -0.49 13.59
N ILE A 4 -14.69 -0.33 13.36
CA ILE A 4 -15.48 -1.22 12.49
C ILE A 4 -14.97 -1.21 11.03
N GLU A 5 -14.51 -0.06 10.56
CA GLU A 5 -13.96 0.11 9.20
C GLU A 5 -12.60 -0.59 9.09
N MET A 6 -11.77 -0.49 10.15
CA MET A 6 -10.49 -1.21 10.24
C MET A 6 -10.68 -2.72 10.21
N ASP A 7 -11.65 -3.25 10.95
CA ASP A 7 -11.95 -4.69 11.00
C ASP A 7 -12.40 -5.21 9.63
N LYS A 8 -13.22 -4.44 8.90
CA LYS A 8 -13.63 -4.76 7.52
C LYS A 8 -12.43 -4.79 6.57
N ILE A 9 -11.55 -3.78 6.63
CA ILE A 9 -10.35 -3.74 5.79
C ILE A 9 -9.41 -4.91 6.13
N SER A 10 -9.16 -5.16 7.42
CA SER A 10 -8.28 -6.24 7.88
C SER A 10 -8.75 -7.62 7.43
N SER A 11 -10.06 -7.89 7.51
CA SER A 11 -10.62 -9.17 7.04
C SER A 11 -10.48 -9.34 5.53
N LYS A 12 -10.67 -8.27 4.74
CA LYS A 12 -10.48 -8.30 3.28
C LYS A 12 -9.03 -8.39 2.85
N LEU A 13 -8.09 -7.82 3.59
CA LEU A 13 -6.66 -7.93 3.27
C LEU A 13 -6.17 -9.37 3.21
N GLY A 14 -6.77 -10.26 4.01
CA GLY A 14 -6.43 -11.69 4.02
C GLY A 14 -6.64 -12.40 2.68
N VAL A 15 -7.47 -11.86 1.77
CA VAL A 15 -7.70 -12.46 0.45
C VAL A 15 -6.75 -11.95 -0.64
N PHE A 16 -5.97 -10.90 -0.37
CA PHE A 16 -5.08 -10.30 -1.35
C PHE A 16 -3.64 -10.75 -1.15
N ARG A 17 -3.03 -11.34 -2.19
CA ARG A 17 -1.60 -11.72 -2.16
C ARG A 17 -0.66 -10.56 -2.44
N PHE A 18 -1.10 -9.64 -3.30
CA PHE A 18 -0.31 -8.52 -3.78
C PHE A 18 -1.16 -7.26 -3.90
N ALA A 19 -0.50 -6.11 -3.91
CA ALA A 19 -1.10 -4.85 -4.31
C ALA A 19 -0.16 -4.07 -5.23
N SER A 20 -0.74 -3.37 -6.19
CA SER A 20 -0.01 -2.40 -7.00
C SER A 20 -0.05 -1.03 -6.34
N ILE A 21 1.10 -0.40 -6.16
CA ILE A 21 1.21 0.96 -5.65
C ILE A 21 1.56 1.89 -6.80
N LYS A 22 0.88 3.04 -6.86
CA LYS A 22 1.23 4.16 -7.74
C LYS A 22 1.34 5.42 -6.91
N GLU A 23 2.40 6.19 -7.11
CA GLU A 23 2.52 7.54 -6.54
C GLU A 23 1.44 8.48 -7.11
N LYS A 24 0.84 9.27 -6.23
CA LYS A 24 -0.11 10.32 -6.54
C LYS A 24 0.63 11.66 -6.65
N ILE A 25 0.84 12.11 -7.88
CA ILE A 25 1.47 13.40 -8.18
C ILE A 25 0.66 14.12 -9.26
N ASP A 26 0.42 15.42 -9.05
CA ASP A 26 -0.39 16.28 -9.94
C ASP A 26 0.47 17.13 -10.88
N LYS A 27 1.78 16.85 -10.96
CA LYS A 27 2.71 17.58 -11.81
C LYS A 27 2.84 16.92 -13.17
N SER A 28 2.42 17.63 -14.21
CA SER A 28 2.73 17.29 -15.60
C SER A 28 4.24 17.14 -15.76
N PHE A 29 4.69 16.12 -16.51
CA PHE A 29 6.10 15.79 -16.81
C PHE A 29 6.91 15.04 -15.75
N ILE A 30 6.39 14.78 -14.54
CA ILE A 30 7.05 13.85 -13.60
C ILE A 30 6.41 12.48 -13.73
N ARG A 31 7.24 11.45 -13.99
CA ARG A 31 6.77 10.06 -14.03
C ARG A 31 6.47 9.59 -12.60
N PRO A 32 5.24 9.19 -12.27
CA PRO A 32 4.93 8.68 -10.95
C PRO A 32 5.63 7.34 -10.71
N LEU A 33 6.14 7.16 -9.50
CA LEU A 33 6.68 5.88 -9.06
C LEU A 33 5.59 4.81 -9.03
N ARG A 34 5.98 3.57 -9.32
CA ARG A 34 5.08 2.41 -9.29
C ARG A 34 5.84 1.23 -8.74
N THR A 35 5.19 0.42 -7.93
CA THR A 35 5.77 -0.81 -7.41
C THR A 35 4.69 -1.85 -7.14
N MET A 36 5.10 -3.08 -6.92
CA MET A 36 4.26 -4.16 -6.43
C MET A 36 4.69 -4.50 -5.01
N ILE A 37 3.72 -4.63 -4.11
CA ILE A 37 3.95 -5.02 -2.72
C ILE A 37 3.27 -6.34 -2.39
N ARG A 38 3.79 -7.03 -1.38
CA ARG A 38 3.26 -8.30 -0.84
C ARG A 38 3.23 -8.28 0.68
N THR A 39 2.76 -9.38 1.28
CA THR A 39 2.72 -9.56 2.74
C THR A 39 1.96 -8.41 3.43
N ILE A 40 0.75 -8.11 2.93
CA ILE A 40 -0.01 -6.96 3.43
C ILE A 40 -0.74 -7.33 4.72
N GLN A 41 -0.51 -6.56 5.77
CA GLN A 41 -1.15 -6.73 7.08
C GLN A 41 -1.59 -5.39 7.64
N MET A 42 -2.76 -5.35 8.27
CA MET A 42 -3.24 -4.17 9.00
C MET A 42 -2.79 -4.26 10.46
N GLY A 43 -2.12 -3.22 10.95
CA GLY A 43 -1.77 -3.05 12.35
C GLY A 43 -2.95 -2.59 13.19
N PRO A 44 -2.86 -2.72 14.53
CA PRO A 44 -3.93 -2.31 15.45
C PRO A 44 -4.17 -0.80 15.47
N ASP A 45 -3.22 -0.01 14.99
CA ASP A 45 -3.27 1.45 14.84
C ASP A 45 -3.87 1.90 13.49
N GLY A 46 -4.20 0.95 12.61
CA GLY A 46 -4.70 1.22 11.26
C GLY A 46 -3.60 1.48 10.23
N THR A 47 -2.34 1.22 10.58
CA THR A 47 -1.22 1.26 9.64
C THR A 47 -1.13 -0.05 8.86
N LEU A 48 -1.02 0.04 7.53
CA LEU A 48 -0.77 -1.10 6.68
C LEU A 48 0.73 -1.37 6.57
N SER A 49 1.14 -2.57 6.92
CA SER A 49 2.50 -3.06 6.69
C SER A 49 2.55 -3.86 5.40
N ALA A 50 3.56 -3.63 4.56
CA ALA A 50 3.76 -4.40 3.33
C ALA A 50 5.22 -4.45 2.92
N TRP A 51 5.62 -5.51 2.22
CA TRP A 51 6.97 -5.70 1.71
C TRP A 51 7.11 -5.16 0.28
N CYS A 52 8.17 -4.39 0.03
CA CYS A 52 8.54 -3.83 -1.27
C CYS A 52 9.95 -4.27 -1.65
N GLU A 53 10.18 -4.58 -2.93
CA GLU A 53 11.48 -5.00 -3.46
C GLU A 53 11.98 -4.06 -4.57
N ASP A 54 11.22 -3.03 -4.91
CA ASP A 54 11.57 -2.06 -5.95
C ASP A 54 12.55 -1.02 -5.40
N GLU A 55 13.80 -1.11 -5.85
CA GLU A 55 14.90 -0.26 -5.36
C GLU A 55 14.65 1.23 -5.60
N ASP A 56 14.16 1.60 -6.78
CA ASP A 56 13.87 3.00 -7.11
C ASP A 56 12.78 3.54 -6.19
N PHE A 57 11.71 2.78 -5.98
CA PHE A 57 10.65 3.16 -5.05
C PHE A 57 11.19 3.31 -3.62
N ILE A 58 12.03 2.37 -3.16
CA ILE A 58 12.62 2.39 -1.81
C ILE A 58 13.49 3.63 -1.63
N ILE A 59 14.44 3.87 -2.55
CA ILE A 59 15.37 5.01 -2.50
C ILE A 59 14.60 6.33 -2.42
N GLN A 60 13.57 6.48 -3.25
CA GLN A 60 12.74 7.69 -3.26
C GLN A 60 11.92 7.84 -1.97
N ASN A 61 11.41 6.74 -1.41
CA ASN A 61 10.63 6.75 -0.17
C ASN A 61 11.49 7.00 1.09
N GLN A 62 12.80 6.71 1.02
CA GLN A 62 13.73 7.11 2.07
C GLN A 62 13.96 8.62 2.11
N GLN A 63 13.89 9.29 0.96
CA GLN A 63 14.11 10.73 0.86
C GLN A 63 12.88 11.53 1.32
N ARG A 64 11.68 10.99 1.10
CA ARG A 64 10.42 11.62 1.51
C ARG A 64 9.30 10.59 1.62
N PRO A 65 8.29 10.82 2.48
CA PRO A 65 7.03 10.10 2.39
C PRO A 65 6.42 10.24 0.99
N ILE A 66 5.88 9.15 0.46
CA ILE A 66 5.24 9.12 -0.86
C ILE A 66 3.73 9.06 -0.69
N ASN A 67 3.02 10.01 -1.30
CA ASN A 67 1.56 9.94 -1.43
C ASN A 67 1.23 8.85 -2.45
N ILE A 68 0.44 7.86 -2.06
CA ILE A 68 0.21 6.68 -2.89
C ILE A 68 -1.27 6.38 -3.05
N LEU A 69 -1.53 5.60 -4.10
CA LEU A 69 -2.77 4.88 -4.30
C LEU A 69 -2.42 3.40 -4.52
N ALA A 70 -2.76 2.58 -3.53
CA ALA A 70 -2.59 1.14 -3.54
C ALA A 70 -3.86 0.46 -4.04
N ARG A 71 -3.73 -0.44 -5.02
CA ARG A 71 -4.84 -1.22 -5.59
C ARG A 71 -4.63 -2.69 -5.32
N PHE A 72 -5.62 -3.28 -4.67
CA PHE A 72 -5.72 -4.69 -4.32
C PHE A 72 -6.76 -5.33 -5.24
N ALA A 73 -6.41 -6.44 -5.87
CA ALA A 73 -7.31 -7.16 -6.76
C ALA A 73 -7.16 -8.66 -6.54
N ASN A 74 -8.28 -9.34 -6.30
CA ASN A 74 -8.33 -10.80 -6.29
C ASN A 74 -9.15 -11.25 -7.51
N LYS A 75 -8.49 -11.91 -8.46
CA LYS A 75 -9.12 -12.37 -9.70
C LYS A 75 -10.12 -13.50 -9.49
N GLU A 76 -9.94 -14.31 -8.45
CA GLU A 76 -10.77 -15.48 -8.16
C GLU A 76 -12.09 -15.07 -7.51
N SER A 77 -12.05 -14.20 -6.50
CA SER A 77 -13.27 -13.70 -5.83
C SER A 77 -13.91 -12.51 -6.56
N GLY A 78 -13.14 -11.79 -7.38
CA GLY A 78 -13.58 -10.52 -7.98
C GLY A 78 -13.52 -9.33 -7.02
N ASP A 79 -13.01 -9.51 -5.80
CA ASP A 79 -12.85 -8.42 -4.83
C ASP A 79 -11.82 -7.39 -5.35
N PHE A 80 -12.17 -6.12 -5.18
CA PHE A 80 -11.28 -5.00 -5.49
C PHE A 80 -11.29 -3.97 -4.37
N MET A 81 -10.11 -3.49 -4.00
CA MET A 81 -9.97 -2.47 -2.96
C MET A 81 -8.91 -1.45 -3.35
N VAL A 82 -9.19 -0.18 -3.06
CA VAL A 82 -8.29 0.95 -3.29
C VAL A 82 -8.04 1.66 -1.98
N ILE A 83 -6.76 1.86 -1.66
CA ILE A 83 -6.33 2.59 -0.48
C ILE A 83 -5.48 3.76 -0.93
N GLU A 84 -5.90 4.96 -0.59
CA GLU A 84 -5.08 6.17 -0.67
C GLU A 84 -4.41 6.42 0.68
N GLY A 85 -3.18 6.89 0.66
CA GLY A 85 -2.45 7.16 1.90
C GLY A 85 -1.02 7.63 1.69
N HIS A 86 -0.24 7.54 2.76
CA HIS A 86 1.17 7.92 2.78
C HIS A 86 2.04 6.71 3.07
N SER A 87 2.94 6.38 2.16
CA SER A 87 3.95 5.35 2.36
C SER A 87 5.20 5.94 3.01
N ARG A 88 5.81 5.16 3.91
CA ARG A 88 7.11 5.42 4.55
C ARG A 88 7.88 4.12 4.72
N ILE A 89 9.21 4.19 4.71
CA ILE A 89 10.06 3.05 5.08
C ILE A 89 9.99 2.84 6.59
N ALA A 90 9.58 1.64 7.01
CA ALA A 90 9.58 1.22 8.41
C ALA A 90 10.87 0.48 8.78
N ALA A 91 11.35 -0.39 7.89
CA ALA A 91 12.60 -1.11 8.04
C ALA A 91 13.20 -1.46 6.68
N LEU A 92 14.51 -1.66 6.63
CA LEU A 92 15.24 -2.05 5.42
C LEU A 92 15.88 -3.42 5.64
N ALA A 93 15.83 -4.26 4.61
CA ALA A 93 16.73 -5.39 4.47
C ALA A 93 17.67 -5.11 3.29
N PRO A 94 18.92 -4.67 3.55
CA PRO A 94 19.88 -4.32 2.51
C PRO A 94 20.01 -5.44 1.45
N GLY A 95 19.91 -5.07 0.18
CA GLY A 95 19.99 -6.01 -0.96
C GLY A 95 18.79 -6.95 -1.14
N LYS A 96 17.71 -6.77 -0.37
CA LYS A 96 16.50 -7.61 -0.47
C LYS A 96 15.21 -6.81 -0.64
N GLY A 97 15.07 -5.69 0.06
CA GLY A 97 13.85 -4.88 0.01
C GLY A 97 13.62 -4.06 1.27
N ALA A 98 12.39 -3.61 1.44
CA ALA A 98 11.98 -2.79 2.57
C ALA A 98 10.59 -3.15 3.07
N LEU A 99 10.41 -3.04 4.38
CA LEU A 99 9.11 -2.98 5.01
C LEU A 99 8.57 -1.55 4.88
N LEU A 100 7.41 -1.42 4.28
CA LEU A 100 6.66 -0.18 4.16
C LEU A 100 5.59 -0.11 5.23
N HIS A 101 5.43 1.07 5.84
CA HIS A 101 4.22 1.45 6.55
C HIS A 101 3.42 2.42 5.69
N ILE A 102 2.16 2.09 5.42
CA ILE A 102 1.21 2.89 4.69
C ILE A 102 0.15 3.35 5.67
N ILE A 103 0.06 4.65 5.89
CA ILE A 103 -0.98 5.28 6.71
C ILE A 103 -2.16 5.60 5.80
N PRO A 104 -3.29 4.88 5.89
CA PRO A 104 -4.45 5.11 5.03
C PRO A 104 -5.11 6.46 5.34
N SER A 105 -5.43 7.23 4.31
CA SER A 105 -6.23 8.45 4.42
C SER A 105 -7.64 8.26 3.86
N ASN A 106 -7.81 7.40 2.87
CA ASN A 106 -9.10 7.02 2.30
C ASN A 106 -9.07 5.56 1.84
N THR A 107 -10.17 4.83 2.01
CA THR A 107 -10.30 3.43 1.59
C THR A 107 -11.63 3.21 0.90
N ASN A 108 -11.58 2.66 -0.32
CA ASN A 108 -12.75 2.28 -1.09
C ASN A 108 -12.72 0.78 -1.32
N ILE A 109 -13.76 0.08 -0.88
CA ILE A 109 -13.92 -1.37 -1.05
C ILE A 109 -15.05 -1.61 -2.05
N PHE A 110 -14.78 -2.38 -3.09
CA PHE A 110 -15.72 -2.75 -4.12
C PHE A 110 -15.92 -4.27 -4.05
N GLU A 111 -17.10 -4.65 -3.59
CA GLU A 111 -17.52 -6.04 -3.40
C GLU A 111 -18.44 -6.43 -4.57
N ARG A 112 -18.41 -7.72 -4.92
CA ARG A 112 -19.33 -8.30 -5.89
C ARG A 112 -20.56 -8.86 -5.19
#